data_AF-A0A9R0PXY5-F1
#
_entry.id   AF-A0A9R0PXY5-F1
#
_cell.length_a   1.000
_cell.length_b   1.000
_cell.length_c   1.000
_cell.angle_alpha   90.00
_cell.angle_beta   90.00
_cell.angle_gamma   90.00
#
_symmetry.space_group_name_H-M   'P 1'
#
loop_
_entity.id
_entity.type
_entity.pdbx_description
1 polymer ?
#
loop_
_entity_poly.entity_id
_entity_poly.type
_entity_poly.pdbx_seq_one_letter_code
_entity_poly.pdbx_strand_id
1 'polypeptide(L)'
;MATAAAARPAARTTVNVAGAVYRVQLALLDGAAASNEPLLHAAAAVLSRADYDDVVTERSIAEACGHPACTSPLPDPANPKAAPRFHISLREHRVYDLEEARKFCSERCLVASAAFAASLPPDRPFGIPPNRLDALAALFEGSGAGPGLGFRADGGKKEDEGRKVEIVEKEAPGPGEVTLQEWIGPSGAIEGYVPHHHPIQEGTLLANATG
;
A
#
# COMPACT_ATOMS: atom_id res chain seq x y z
N MET A 1 33.10 49.90 4.93
CA MET A 1 33.60 48.65 4.32
C MET A 1 33.15 47.51 5.21
N ALA A 2 32.06 46.82 4.85
CA ALA A 2 31.56 45.65 5.57
C ALA A 2 32.02 44.40 4.81
N THR A 3 32.85 43.57 5.45
CA THR A 3 33.35 42.32 4.90
C THR A 3 32.24 41.26 4.95
N ALA A 4 31.80 40.79 3.79
CA ALA A 4 30.93 39.63 3.66
C ALA A 4 31.67 38.38 4.15
N ALA A 5 31.16 37.76 5.22
CA ALA A 5 31.62 36.47 5.70
C ALA A 5 31.24 35.41 4.66
N ALA A 6 32.23 34.83 3.99
CA ALA A 6 32.05 33.69 3.11
C ALA A 6 31.59 32.49 3.94
N ALA A 7 30.36 32.03 3.68
CA ALA A 7 29.85 30.79 4.26
C ALA A 7 30.74 29.62 3.84
N ARG A 8 31.21 28.83 4.82
CA ARG A 8 31.96 27.59 4.59
C ARG A 8 31.09 26.66 3.72
N PRO A 9 31.61 26.08 2.62
CA PRO A 9 30.86 25.07 1.90
C PRO A 9 30.64 23.89 2.86
N ALA A 10 29.38 23.56 3.10
CA ALA A 10 29.02 22.35 3.83
C ALA A 10 29.69 21.17 3.13
N ALA A 11 30.34 20.30 3.91
CA ALA A 11 30.98 19.10 3.38
C ALA A 11 29.90 18.25 2.67
N ARG A 12 29.97 18.22 1.34
CA ARG A 12 29.03 17.49 0.50
C ARG A 12 29.32 16.00 0.65
N THR A 13 28.57 15.34 1.51
CA THR A 13 28.54 13.88 1.59
C THR A 13 27.94 13.35 0.30
N THR A 14 28.79 12.74 -0.53
CA THR A 14 28.36 12.11 -1.79
C THR A 14 27.35 11.02 -1.51
N VAL A 15 26.22 11.06 -2.20
CA VAL A 15 25.13 10.11 -1.98
C VAL A 15 25.45 8.80 -2.69
N ASN A 16 25.38 7.68 -1.98
CA ASN A 16 25.50 6.36 -2.59
C ASN A 16 24.17 5.95 -3.26
N VAL A 17 24.20 4.92 -4.11
CA VAL A 17 23.01 4.49 -4.87
C VAL A 17 21.84 4.13 -3.94
N ALA A 18 22.12 3.41 -2.85
CA ALA A 18 21.08 3.01 -1.89
C ALA A 18 20.41 4.23 -1.24
N GLY A 19 21.19 5.22 -0.81
CA GLY A 19 20.68 6.46 -0.22
C GLY A 19 19.91 7.32 -1.23
N ALA A 20 20.33 7.34 -2.50
CA ALA A 20 19.60 8.03 -3.56
C ALA A 20 18.23 7.36 -3.80
N VAL A 21 18.19 6.03 -3.95
CA VAL A 21 16.94 5.29 -4.12
C VAL A 21 16.00 5.52 -2.95
N TYR A 22 16.50 5.40 -1.72
CA TYR A 22 15.69 5.61 -0.51
C TYR A 22 15.05 7.01 -0.49
N ARG A 23 15.82 8.06 -0.82
CA ARG A 23 15.30 9.44 -0.89
C ARG A 23 14.21 9.58 -1.95
N VAL A 24 14.41 8.98 -3.12
CA VAL A 24 13.42 8.99 -4.20
C VAL A 24 12.15 8.26 -3.77
N GLN A 25 12.27 7.06 -3.19
CA GLN A 25 11.12 6.29 -2.70
C GLN A 25 10.31 7.06 -1.67
N LEU A 26 10.99 7.69 -0.69
CA LEU A 26 10.33 8.48 0.35
C LEU A 26 9.58 9.68 -0.23
N ALA A 27 10.21 10.41 -1.16
CA ALA A 27 9.56 11.54 -1.81
C ALA A 27 8.36 11.13 -2.68
N LEU A 28 8.44 10.00 -3.39
CA LEU A 28 7.30 9.47 -4.15
C LEU A 28 6.18 8.97 -3.23
N LEU A 29 6.50 8.39 -2.08
CA LEU A 29 5.53 8.01 -1.05
C LEU A 29 4.78 9.25 -0.52
N ASP A 30 5.52 10.32 -0.21
CA ASP A 30 4.95 11.60 0.28
C ASP A 30 4.16 12.38 -0.79
N GLY A 31 4.13 11.89 -2.04
CA GLY A 31 3.35 12.50 -3.12
C GLY A 31 4.04 13.69 -3.79
N ALA A 32 5.37 13.81 -3.69
CA ALA A 32 6.13 14.87 -4.35
C ALA A 32 5.89 14.95 -5.87
N ALA A 33 5.65 13.80 -6.51
CA ALA A 33 5.38 13.72 -7.95
C ALA A 33 3.97 14.20 -8.34
N ALA A 34 3.07 14.41 -7.38
CA ALA A 34 1.69 14.81 -7.69
C ALA A 34 1.56 16.27 -8.12
N SER A 35 2.50 17.12 -7.70
CA SER A 35 2.61 18.52 -8.15
C SER A 35 3.66 18.71 -9.25
N ASN A 36 4.48 17.69 -9.52
CA ASN A 36 5.61 17.76 -10.44
C ASN A 36 5.80 16.43 -11.20
N GLU A 37 5.04 16.25 -12.28
CA GLU A 37 5.09 15.05 -13.12
C GLU A 37 6.51 14.74 -13.66
N PRO A 38 7.32 15.72 -14.11
CA PRO A 38 8.72 15.48 -14.49
C PRO A 38 9.58 14.80 -13.42
N LEU A 39 9.22 14.96 -12.14
CA LEU A 39 9.92 14.32 -11.03
C LEU A 39 9.76 12.79 -11.08
N LEU A 40 8.60 12.29 -11.50
CA LEU A 40 8.34 10.86 -11.68
C LEU A 40 9.25 10.29 -12.78
N HIS A 41 9.40 11.00 -13.89
CA HIS A 41 10.34 10.61 -14.95
C HIS A 41 11.80 10.66 -14.50
N ALA A 42 12.18 11.62 -13.67
CA ALA A 42 13.54 11.67 -13.10
C ALA A 42 13.82 10.47 -12.17
N ALA A 43 12.81 9.97 -11.44
CA ALA A 43 12.94 8.80 -10.59
C ALA A 43 13.33 7.53 -11.36
N ALA A 44 12.88 7.41 -12.62
CA ALA A 44 13.21 6.27 -13.48
C ALA A 44 14.71 6.13 -13.77
N ALA A 45 15.51 7.17 -13.53
CA ALA A 45 16.96 7.11 -13.68
C ALA A 45 17.67 6.26 -12.62
N VAL A 46 17.02 5.96 -11.49
CA VAL A 46 17.62 5.23 -10.36
C VAL A 46 16.78 4.06 -9.87
N LEU A 47 15.46 4.09 -10.04
CA LEU A 47 14.55 3.03 -9.59
C LEU A 47 14.55 1.83 -10.54
N SER A 48 14.50 0.63 -9.96
CA SER A 48 14.05 -0.57 -10.66
C SER A 48 12.53 -0.71 -10.59
N ARG A 49 11.97 -1.63 -11.39
CA ARG A 49 10.55 -1.98 -11.30
C ARG A 49 10.15 -2.43 -9.90
N ALA A 50 10.95 -3.28 -9.25
CA ALA A 50 10.67 -3.73 -7.89
C ALA A 50 10.65 -2.56 -6.89
N ASP A 51 11.62 -1.63 -6.99
CA ASP A 51 11.66 -0.46 -6.12
C ASP A 51 10.40 0.43 -6.28
N TYR A 52 9.81 0.48 -7.48
CA TYR A 52 8.56 1.21 -7.75
C TYR A 52 7.31 0.46 -7.27
N ASP A 53 7.25 -0.86 -7.46
CA ASP A 53 6.15 -1.70 -6.99
C ASP A 53 6.03 -1.62 -5.45
N ASP A 54 7.16 -1.50 -4.74
CA ASP A 54 7.20 -1.20 -3.31
C ASP A 54 6.56 0.16 -3.00
N VAL A 55 6.91 1.23 -3.73
CA VAL A 55 6.28 2.56 -3.56
C VAL A 55 4.77 2.51 -3.76
N VAL A 56 4.30 1.80 -4.79
CA VAL A 56 2.85 1.63 -5.05
C VAL A 56 2.18 0.93 -3.86
N THR A 57 2.83 -0.10 -3.33
CA THR A 57 2.33 -0.88 -2.18
C THR A 57 2.29 -0.03 -0.92
N GLU A 58 3.39 0.65 -0.57
CA GLU A 58 3.46 1.54 0.60
C GLU A 58 2.46 2.68 0.53
N ARG A 59 2.27 3.29 -0.65
CA ARG A 59 1.22 4.32 -0.85
C ARG A 59 -0.18 3.76 -0.60
N SER A 60 -0.45 2.53 -1.06
CA SER A 60 -1.76 1.90 -0.84
C SER A 60 -2.01 1.56 0.64
N ILE A 61 -0.97 1.17 1.37
CA ILE A 61 -1.02 0.96 2.84
C ILE A 61 -1.32 2.29 3.54
N ALA A 62 -0.76 3.40 3.05
CA ALA A 62 -1.03 4.75 3.53
C ALA A 62 -2.37 5.34 3.03
N GLU A 63 -3.28 4.51 2.49
CA GLU A 63 -4.59 4.90 1.95
C GLU A 63 -4.53 5.96 0.83
N ALA A 64 -3.39 6.06 0.14
CA ALA A 64 -3.19 6.94 -1.00
C ALA A 64 -3.18 6.14 -2.31
N CYS A 65 -3.62 6.76 -3.42
CA CYS A 65 -3.53 6.14 -4.72
C CYS A 65 -2.07 5.74 -5.02
N GLY A 66 -1.87 4.49 -5.41
CA GLY A 66 -0.56 3.91 -5.69
C GLY A 66 0.21 4.60 -6.81
N HIS A 67 -0.46 5.33 -7.70
CA HIS A 67 0.20 6.15 -8.72
C HIS A 67 0.80 7.41 -8.08
N PRO A 68 2.13 7.64 -8.11
CA PRO A 68 2.75 8.74 -7.38
C PRO A 68 2.38 10.15 -7.87
N ALA A 69 1.90 10.29 -9.11
CA ALA A 69 1.41 11.57 -9.63
C ALA A 69 -0.05 11.88 -9.21
N CYS A 70 -0.68 11.00 -8.43
CA CYS A 70 -2.05 11.17 -7.94
C CYS A 70 -2.07 11.41 -6.42
N THR A 71 -2.85 12.39 -5.96
CA THR A 71 -3.09 12.66 -4.53
C THR A 71 -4.41 12.10 -4.02
N SER A 72 -5.21 11.45 -4.87
CA SER A 72 -6.52 10.95 -4.46
C SER A 72 -6.37 9.84 -3.41
N PRO A 73 -7.17 9.87 -2.34
CA PRO A 73 -7.20 8.77 -1.37
C PRO A 73 -7.80 7.52 -2.00
N LEU A 74 -7.44 6.36 -1.47
CA LEU A 74 -8.12 5.11 -1.78
C LEU A 74 -9.44 5.01 -1.01
N PRO A 75 -10.42 4.26 -1.53
CA PRO A 75 -11.62 3.93 -0.78
C PRO A 75 -11.23 3.16 0.49
N ASP A 76 -11.77 3.56 1.64
CA ASP A 76 -11.58 2.88 2.92
C ASP A 76 -11.89 1.37 2.77
N PRO A 77 -10.94 0.47 3.09
CA PRO A 77 -11.15 -0.98 2.95
C PRO A 77 -12.24 -1.52 3.87
N ALA A 78 -12.56 -0.84 4.97
CA ALA A 78 -13.64 -1.20 5.89
C ALA A 78 -15.03 -0.76 5.38
N ASN A 79 -15.08 0.09 4.35
CA ASN A 79 -16.35 0.51 3.77
C ASN A 79 -16.99 -0.66 2.99
N PRO A 80 -18.23 -1.07 3.31
CA PRO A 80 -18.92 -2.14 2.59
C PRO A 80 -19.21 -1.81 1.11
N LYS A 81 -19.04 -0.54 0.70
CA LYS A 81 -19.12 -0.10 -0.70
C LYS A 81 -17.76 -0.09 -1.42
N ALA A 82 -16.67 -0.42 -0.73
CA ALA A 82 -15.36 -0.53 -1.35
C ALA A 82 -15.36 -1.66 -2.40
N ALA A 83 -14.52 -1.51 -3.41
CA ALA A 83 -14.40 -2.51 -4.47
C ALA A 83 -14.01 -3.88 -3.85
N PRO A 84 -14.74 -4.97 -4.16
CA PRO A 84 -14.40 -6.29 -3.66
C PRO A 84 -13.07 -6.77 -4.23
N ARG A 85 -12.38 -7.69 -3.54
CA ARG A 85 -11.14 -8.30 -4.08
C ARG A 85 -11.42 -9.13 -5.32
N PHE A 86 -12.55 -9.84 -5.36
CA PHE A 86 -12.89 -10.71 -6.47
C PHE A 86 -14.12 -10.22 -7.20
N HIS A 87 -14.08 -10.26 -8.53
CA HIS A 87 -15.23 -9.99 -9.39
C HIS A 87 -15.59 -11.24 -10.19
N ILE A 88 -16.83 -11.72 -10.04
CA ILE A 88 -17.33 -12.90 -10.74
C ILE A 88 -18.11 -12.45 -11.97
N SER A 89 -17.57 -12.70 -13.16
CA SER A 89 -18.28 -12.49 -14.42
C SER A 89 -19.01 -13.78 -14.80
N LEU A 90 -20.34 -13.76 -14.64
CA LEU A 90 -21.20 -14.86 -15.08
C LEU A 90 -21.27 -14.98 -16.61
N ARG A 91 -21.05 -13.88 -17.34
CA ARG A 91 -21.04 -13.90 -18.81
C ARG A 91 -19.85 -14.67 -19.37
N GLU A 92 -18.71 -14.53 -18.72
CA GLU A 92 -17.44 -15.12 -19.17
C GLU A 92 -17.06 -16.36 -18.36
N HIS A 93 -17.87 -16.71 -17.35
CA HIS A 93 -17.59 -17.76 -16.36
C HIS A 93 -16.18 -17.65 -15.77
N ARG A 94 -15.78 -16.43 -15.39
CA ARG A 94 -14.45 -16.13 -14.85
C ARG A 94 -14.53 -15.35 -13.55
N VAL A 95 -13.59 -15.65 -12.66
CA VAL A 95 -13.35 -14.88 -11.43
C VAL A 95 -12.09 -14.06 -11.64
N TYR A 96 -12.24 -12.74 -11.55
CA TYR A 96 -11.17 -11.77 -11.67
C TYR A 96 -10.66 -11.40 -10.28
N ASP A 97 -9.34 -11.38 -10.13
CA ASP A 97 -8.69 -10.80 -8.95
C ASP A 97 -8.42 -9.31 -9.21
N LEU A 98 -8.95 -8.47 -8.34
CA LEU A 98 -8.85 -7.01 -8.39
C LEU A 98 -7.86 -6.48 -7.36
N GLU A 99 -7.09 -7.33 -6.67
CA GLU A 99 -6.12 -6.92 -5.64
C GLU A 99 -5.18 -5.81 -6.14
N GLU A 100 -4.66 -5.94 -7.36
CA GLU A 100 -3.80 -4.91 -7.96
C GLU A 100 -4.58 -3.61 -8.28
N ALA A 101 -5.80 -3.73 -8.82
CA ALA A 101 -6.62 -2.57 -9.14
C ALA A 101 -7.06 -1.78 -7.91
N ARG A 102 -7.16 -2.44 -6.75
CA ARG A 102 -7.52 -1.80 -5.47
C ARG A 102 -6.44 -0.87 -4.94
N LYS A 103 -5.20 -0.95 -5.45
CA LYS A 103 -4.12 -0.02 -5.12
C LYS A 103 -4.30 1.35 -5.79
N PHE A 104 -5.28 1.52 -6.68
CA PHE A 104 -5.48 2.75 -7.45
C PHE A 104 -6.89 3.32 -7.29
N CYS A 105 -7.02 4.64 -7.40
CA CYS A 105 -8.32 5.31 -7.30
C CYS A 105 -9.20 5.15 -8.56
N SER A 106 -8.60 4.75 -9.69
CA SER A 106 -9.28 4.61 -10.99
C SER A 106 -8.48 3.73 -11.93
N GLU A 107 -9.16 3.16 -12.94
CA GLU A 107 -8.52 2.38 -14.02
C GLU A 107 -7.46 3.20 -14.76
N ARG A 108 -7.68 4.52 -14.93
CA ARG A 108 -6.69 5.40 -15.54
C ARG A 108 -5.39 5.44 -14.74
N CYS A 109 -5.46 5.47 -13.41
CA CYS A 109 -4.26 5.47 -12.55
C CYS A 109 -3.58 4.10 -12.57
N LEU A 110 -4.34 3.00 -12.60
CA LEU A 110 -3.79 1.65 -12.81
C LEU A 110 -2.99 1.60 -14.12
N VAL A 111 -3.59 1.99 -15.24
CA VAL A 111 -2.95 1.93 -16.56
C VAL A 111 -1.72 2.85 -16.63
N ALA A 112 -1.82 4.08 -16.12
CA ALA A 112 -0.69 5.01 -16.10
C ALA A 112 0.47 4.48 -15.24
N SER A 113 0.16 3.92 -14.06
CA SER A 113 1.15 3.31 -13.17
C SER A 113 1.81 2.09 -13.82
N ALA A 114 1.02 1.22 -14.45
CA ALA A 114 1.54 0.05 -15.15
C ALA A 114 2.44 0.43 -16.34
N ALA A 115 2.06 1.48 -17.10
CA ALA A 115 2.88 1.99 -18.19
C ALA A 115 4.21 2.56 -17.67
N PHE A 116 4.20 3.28 -16.55
CA PHE A 116 5.42 3.76 -15.92
C PHE A 116 6.29 2.60 -15.41
N ALA A 117 5.72 1.63 -14.70
CA ALA A 117 6.43 0.45 -14.22
C ALA A 117 7.08 -0.35 -15.36
N ALA A 118 6.42 -0.43 -16.52
CA ALA A 118 6.96 -1.07 -17.72
C ALA A 118 8.11 -0.30 -18.37
N SER A 119 8.26 1.00 -18.09
CA SER A 119 9.39 1.81 -18.55
C SER A 119 10.65 1.67 -17.69
N LEU A 120 10.52 1.07 -16.50
CA LEU A 120 11.63 0.90 -15.56
C LEU A 120 12.44 -0.37 -15.89
N PRO A 121 13.76 -0.35 -15.62
CA PRO A 121 14.57 -1.55 -15.75
C PRO A 121 14.15 -2.61 -14.71
N PRO A 122 14.23 -3.91 -15.04
CA PRO A 122 13.85 -4.98 -14.11
C PRO A 122 14.78 -5.02 -12.89
N ASP A 123 16.07 -4.78 -13.12
CA ASP A 123 17.10 -4.72 -12.10
C ASP A 123 17.58 -3.28 -11.92
N ARG A 124 18.20 -3.03 -10.76
CA ARG A 124 18.76 -1.72 -10.45
C ARG A 124 19.82 -1.31 -11.48
N PRO A 125 19.75 -0.09 -12.04
CA PRO A 125 20.75 0.40 -12.98
C PRO A 125 22.15 0.46 -12.34
N PHE A 126 23.13 -0.17 -13.00
CA PHE A 126 24.53 -0.15 -12.57
C PHE A 126 25.29 1.06 -13.15
N GLY A 127 26.31 1.52 -12.43
CA GLY A 127 27.26 2.51 -12.96
C GLY A 127 26.74 3.94 -13.07
N ILE A 128 25.73 4.32 -12.28
CA ILE A 128 25.28 5.72 -12.23
C ILE A 128 26.41 6.59 -11.68
N PRO A 129 26.87 7.63 -12.41
CA PRO A 129 27.94 8.49 -11.93
C PRO A 129 27.50 9.27 -10.69
N PRO A 130 28.38 9.48 -9.70
CA PRO A 130 28.03 10.09 -8.42
C PRO A 130 27.43 11.51 -8.57
N ASN A 131 27.88 12.27 -9.58
CA ASN A 131 27.33 13.59 -9.88
C ASN A 131 25.83 13.55 -10.23
N ARG A 132 25.37 12.48 -10.89
CA ARG A 132 23.93 12.29 -11.20
C ARG A 132 23.14 11.85 -9.97
N LEU A 133 23.73 11.04 -9.10
CA LEU A 133 23.10 10.64 -7.83
C LEU A 133 22.89 11.86 -6.93
N ASP A 134 23.92 12.71 -6.80
CA ASP A 134 23.83 13.95 -6.03
C ASP A 134 22.78 14.91 -6.64
N ALA A 135 22.71 15.02 -7.97
CA ALA A 135 21.72 15.85 -8.64
C ALA A 135 20.29 15.34 -8.40
N LEU A 136 20.07 14.02 -8.50
CA LEU A 136 18.79 13.41 -8.16
C LEU A 136 18.45 13.66 -6.70
N ALA A 137 19.36 13.37 -5.76
CA ALA A 137 19.12 13.62 -4.35
C ALA A 137 18.71 15.08 -4.07
N ALA A 138 19.38 16.06 -4.68
CA ALA A 138 19.05 17.47 -4.54
C ALA A 138 17.65 17.83 -5.10
N LEU A 139 17.22 17.19 -6.20
CA LEU A 139 15.88 17.39 -6.76
C LEU A 139 14.77 16.94 -5.80
N PHE A 140 15.01 15.87 -5.05
CA PHE A 140 14.03 15.27 -4.14
C PHE A 140 14.13 15.80 -2.69
N GLU A 141 15.24 16.43 -2.29
CA GLU A 141 15.39 17.07 -0.97
C GLU A 141 14.47 18.30 -0.78
N GLY A 142 14.11 19.00 -1.86
CA GLY A 142 13.26 20.19 -1.81
C GLY A 142 11.75 19.92 -1.83
N SER A 143 11.33 18.67 -2.10
CA SER A 143 9.91 18.32 -2.22
C SER A 143 9.28 17.81 -0.92
N GLY A 144 10.09 17.57 0.13
CA GLY A 144 9.64 17.10 1.44
C GLY A 144 8.97 18.17 2.34
N ALA A 145 8.69 19.36 1.81
CA ALA A 145 8.01 20.45 2.52
C ALA A 145 6.55 20.64 2.07
N GLY A 146 5.93 19.62 1.46
CA GLY A 146 4.48 19.56 1.30
C GLY A 146 3.79 19.19 2.62
N PRO A 147 2.48 19.45 2.81
CA PRO A 147 1.75 18.90 3.95
C PRO A 147 1.81 17.38 3.83
N GLY A 148 2.70 16.77 4.60
CA GLY A 148 2.84 15.32 4.70
C GLY A 148 1.47 14.69 4.96
N LEU A 149 1.28 13.50 4.41
CA LEU A 149 0.08 12.68 4.63
C LEU A 149 -0.26 12.74 6.12
N GLY A 150 -1.38 13.40 6.41
CA GLY A 150 -1.69 13.95 7.71
C GLY A 150 -1.98 12.88 8.74
N PHE A 151 -0.93 12.29 9.31
CA PHE A 151 -0.98 11.86 10.70
C PHE A 151 -1.36 13.11 11.50
N ARG A 152 -2.64 13.18 11.89
CA ARG A 152 -3.11 14.18 12.84
C ARG A 152 -2.27 13.99 14.10
N ALA A 153 -1.31 14.89 14.30
CA ALA A 153 -0.70 15.09 15.59
C ALA A 153 -1.78 15.66 16.51
N ASP A 154 -2.63 14.79 17.06
CA ASP A 154 -3.37 15.12 18.26
C ASP A 154 -2.32 15.22 19.37
N GLY A 155 -2.01 16.46 19.74
CA GLY A 155 -1.05 16.82 20.77
C GLY A 155 -1.56 16.43 22.15
N GLY A 156 -1.66 15.12 22.41
CA GLY A 156 -1.77 14.55 23.73
C GLY A 156 -0.39 14.04 24.14
N LYS A 157 0.32 14.81 24.97
CA LYS A 157 1.40 14.25 25.80
C LYS A 157 0.78 13.16 26.68
N LYS A 158 0.87 11.91 26.24
CA LYS A 158 0.84 10.76 27.14
C LYS A 158 2.27 10.26 27.23
N GLU A 159 2.79 10.31 28.44
CA GLU A 159 4.05 9.69 28.81
C GLU A 159 3.95 8.22 28.41
N ASP A 160 4.82 7.81 27.50
CA ASP A 160 4.92 6.44 27.03
C ASP A 160 5.61 5.66 28.16
N GLU A 161 4.83 5.23 29.16
CA GLU A 161 5.25 4.12 30.02
C GLU A 161 5.29 2.87 29.15
N GLY A 162 6.39 2.73 28.41
CA GLY A 162 6.71 1.54 27.65
C GLY A 162 6.58 0.33 28.57
N ARG A 163 5.49 -0.44 28.39
CA ARG A 163 5.32 -1.71 29.08
C ARG A 163 6.46 -2.61 28.63
N LYS A 164 7.47 -2.75 29.47
CA LYS A 164 8.57 -3.70 29.29
C LYS A 164 7.95 -5.09 29.15
N VAL A 165 7.90 -5.61 27.92
CA VAL A 165 7.43 -6.97 27.65
C VAL A 165 8.67 -7.86 27.66
N GLU A 166 8.84 -8.66 28.71
CA GLU A 166 9.84 -9.72 28.75
C GLU A 166 9.23 -10.99 28.17
N ILE A 167 9.84 -11.52 27.11
CA ILE A 167 9.49 -12.81 26.55
C ILE A 167 10.08 -13.87 27.49
N VAL A 168 9.24 -14.45 28.33
CA VAL A 168 9.60 -15.61 29.14
C VAL A 168 9.09 -16.85 28.42
N GLU A 169 10.01 -17.73 27.99
CA GLU A 169 9.65 -19.06 27.51
C GLU A 169 8.96 -19.82 28.65
N LYS A 170 7.73 -20.27 28.41
CA LYS A 170 7.09 -21.25 29.28
C LYS A 170 7.76 -22.59 29.03
N GLU A 171 8.18 -23.24 30.11
CA GLU A 171 8.58 -24.64 30.08
C GLU A 171 7.52 -25.48 29.37
N ALA A 172 8.00 -26.49 28.63
CA ALA A 172 7.18 -27.37 27.82
C ALA A 172 5.96 -27.86 28.64
N PRO A 173 4.74 -27.83 28.09
CA PRO A 173 3.63 -28.51 28.73
C PRO A 173 4.06 -29.97 28.94
N GLY A 174 3.91 -30.47 30.16
CA GLY A 174 4.19 -31.87 30.49
C GLY A 174 3.42 -32.80 29.55
N PRO A 175 3.78 -34.10 29.51
CA PRO A 175 3.23 -35.07 28.58
C PRO A 175 1.77 -35.38 28.93
N GLY A 176 0.87 -34.47 28.56
CA GLY A 176 -0.53 -34.76 28.33
C GLY A 176 -0.61 -35.36 26.94
N GLU A 177 -0.46 -36.68 26.84
CA GLU A 177 -0.75 -37.42 25.62
C GLU A 177 -2.23 -37.24 25.29
N VAL A 178 -2.53 -36.25 24.46
CA VAL A 178 -3.79 -36.13 23.77
C VAL A 178 -3.69 -36.98 22.51
N THR A 179 -4.54 -37.99 22.43
CA THR A 179 -4.51 -38.95 21.32
C THR A 179 -4.79 -38.24 19.99
N LEU A 180 -4.20 -38.74 18.90
CA LEU A 180 -4.37 -38.14 17.56
C LEU A 180 -5.85 -37.99 17.15
N GLN A 181 -6.72 -38.88 17.63
CA GLN A 181 -8.17 -38.85 17.43
C GLN A 181 -8.90 -37.75 18.21
N GLU A 182 -8.34 -37.26 19.32
CA GLU A 182 -8.95 -36.18 20.11
C GLU A 182 -8.56 -34.79 19.57
N TRP A 183 -7.38 -34.69 18.95
CA TRP A 183 -6.94 -33.52 18.18
C TRP A 183 -7.70 -33.36 16.86
N ILE A 184 -7.95 -34.48 16.19
CA ILE A 184 -8.72 -34.50 14.95
C ILE A 184 -10.17 -34.70 15.35
N GLY A 185 -10.85 -33.58 15.65
CA GLY A 185 -12.29 -33.56 15.85
C GLY A 185 -13.03 -34.37 14.75
N PRO A 186 -14.25 -34.86 15.04
CA PRO A 186 -14.92 -35.85 14.22
C PRO A 186 -14.86 -35.52 12.71
N SER A 187 -14.48 -36.50 11.90
CA SER A 187 -14.25 -36.37 10.45
C SER A 187 -15.43 -35.82 9.61
N GLY A 188 -16.60 -35.63 10.22
CA GLY A 188 -17.78 -35.01 9.62
C GLY A 188 -17.96 -33.51 9.89
N ALA A 189 -17.00 -32.82 10.51
CA ALA A 189 -17.15 -31.41 10.91
C ALA A 189 -17.16 -30.38 9.75
N ILE A 190 -17.01 -30.82 8.50
CA ILE A 190 -17.24 -29.98 7.32
C ILE A 190 -18.63 -30.34 6.77
N GLU A 191 -19.65 -29.94 7.50
CA GLU A 191 -21.00 -29.82 6.95
C GLU A 191 -21.07 -28.41 6.34
N GLY A 192 -20.76 -28.32 5.04
CA GLY A 192 -20.88 -27.08 4.29
C GLY A 192 -22.33 -26.59 4.35
N TYR A 193 -22.56 -25.46 5.01
CA TYR A 193 -23.84 -24.79 4.98
C TYR A 193 -24.15 -24.35 3.54
N VAL A 194 -25.10 -25.03 2.89
CA VAL A 194 -25.67 -24.63 1.60
C VAL A 194 -27.01 -23.95 1.90
N PRO A 195 -27.15 -22.63 1.68
CA PRO A 195 -28.43 -21.96 1.88
C PRO A 195 -29.50 -22.57 0.98
N HIS A 196 -30.48 -23.24 1.59
CA HIS A 196 -31.67 -23.68 0.88
C HIS A 196 -32.62 -22.49 0.74
N HIS A 197 -32.78 -22.01 -0.50
CA HIS A 197 -33.86 -21.09 -0.82
C HIS A 197 -35.19 -21.84 -0.67
N HIS A 198 -35.90 -21.61 0.44
CA HIS A 198 -37.31 -21.98 0.51
C HIS A 198 -38.07 -21.08 -0.46
N PRO A 199 -38.77 -21.63 -1.47
CA PRO A 199 -39.68 -20.84 -2.28
C PRO A 199 -40.72 -20.24 -1.34
N ILE A 200 -40.84 -18.91 -1.37
CA ILE A 200 -41.92 -18.18 -0.74
C ILE A 200 -43.20 -18.75 -1.35
N GLN A 201 -44.02 -19.42 -0.54
CA GLN A 201 -45.38 -19.76 -0.95
C GLN A 201 -46.09 -18.45 -1.23
N GLU A 202 -46.36 -18.18 -2.51
CA GLU A 202 -47.30 -17.14 -2.92
C GLU A 202 -48.63 -17.46 -2.24
N GLY A 203 -48.92 -16.69 -1.20
CA GLY A 203 -50.19 -16.75 -0.49
C GLY A 203 -51.30 -16.54 -1.49
N THR A 204 -52.15 -17.56 -1.61
CA THR A 204 -53.40 -17.56 -2.33
C THR A 204 -54.14 -16.24 -2.12
N LEU A 205 -54.31 -15.48 -3.19
CA LEU A 205 -55.25 -14.37 -3.26
C LEU A 205 -56.66 -14.91 -2.94
N LEU A 206 -57.09 -14.77 -1.69
CA LEU A 206 -58.49 -14.87 -1.35
C LEU A 206 -59.15 -13.57 -1.82
N ALA A 207 -59.72 -13.65 -3.02
CA ALA A 207 -60.71 -12.73 -3.51
C ALA A 207 -61.93 -12.78 -2.57
N ASN A 208 -62.09 -11.76 -1.74
CA ASN A 208 -63.39 -11.45 -1.14
C ASN A 208 -64.08 -10.42 -2.03
N ALA A 209 -64.95 -10.93 -2.90
CA ALA A 209 -65.96 -10.16 -3.59
C ALA A 209 -67.33 -10.42 -2.93
N THR A 210 -68.03 -9.32 -2.67
CA THR A 210 -69.49 -9.15 -2.53
C THR A 210 -70.21 -9.71 -1.30
N GLY A 211 -70.95 -8.80 -0.65
CA GLY A 211 -71.90 -8.99 0.45
C GLY A 211 -72.23 -7.65 1.07
#